data_AF-A0A916QER1-F1
#
_entry.id   AF-A0A916QER1-F1
#
_cell.length_a   1.000
_cell.length_b   1.000
_cell.length_c   1.000
_cell.angle_alpha   90.00
_cell.angle_beta   90.00
_cell.angle_gamma   90.00
#
_symmetry.space_group_name_H-M   'P 1'
#
loop_
_entity.id
_entity.type
_entity.pdbx_description
1 polymer ?
#
loop_
_entity_poly.entity_id
_entity_poly.type
_entity_poly.pdbx_seq_one_letter_code
_entity_poly.pdbx_strand_id
1 'polypeptide(L)'
;MSALHNKSKAERATELTDLFERLHQLSARQVAWVEQHYEDENFLEIFQNMSNEWSSLQSSIQDEIERCRGFMTEQELREAVASTAPKAKQAHDNVERAIFLVKQIMHQTGTTLRTSQERKQAAKAYQTSGYEDYAAIFFDEKK
;
A
#
# COMPACT_ATOMS: atom_id res chain seq x y z
N MET A 1 -19.40 -27.98 26.59
CA MET A 1 -19.31 -28.83 25.38
C MET A 1 -19.72 -27.97 24.19
N SER A 2 -18.74 -27.35 23.52
CA SER A 2 -19.02 -26.49 22.35
C SER A 2 -19.25 -27.39 21.14
N ALA A 3 -20.41 -27.28 20.51
CA ALA A 3 -20.72 -27.95 19.25
C ALA A 3 -19.79 -27.38 18.16
N LEU A 4 -18.63 -28.00 17.99
CA LEU A 4 -17.80 -27.85 16.79
C LEU A 4 -18.66 -28.30 15.61
N HIS A 5 -19.26 -27.33 14.92
CA HIS A 5 -19.97 -27.55 13.66
C HIS A 5 -19.01 -28.26 12.71
N ASN A 6 -19.24 -29.54 12.50
CA ASN A 6 -18.44 -30.37 11.62
C ASN A 6 -18.91 -30.08 10.19
N LYS A 7 -18.41 -28.98 9.61
CA LYS A 7 -18.69 -28.61 8.22
C LYS A 7 -18.26 -29.75 7.30
N SER A 8 -19.07 -30.03 6.28
CA SER A 8 -18.77 -31.03 5.25
C SER A 8 -17.56 -30.64 4.40
N LYS A 9 -16.96 -31.60 3.68
CA LYS A 9 -15.85 -31.33 2.74
C LYS A 9 -16.22 -30.25 1.72
N ALA A 10 -17.44 -30.30 1.17
CA ALA A 10 -17.90 -29.32 0.19
C ALA A 10 -17.99 -27.91 0.81
N GLU A 11 -18.55 -27.78 2.01
CA GLU A 11 -18.66 -26.50 2.71
C GLU A 11 -17.28 -25.89 3.02
N ARG A 12 -16.31 -26.72 3.39
CA ARG A 12 -14.92 -26.30 3.63
C ARG A 12 -14.24 -25.81 2.35
N ALA A 13 -14.45 -26.49 1.22
CA ALA A 13 -13.92 -26.05 -0.08
C ALA A 13 -14.56 -24.73 -0.55
N THR A 14 -15.86 -24.54 -0.30
CA THR A 14 -16.55 -23.28 -0.56
C THR A 14 -16.00 -22.16 0.32
N GLU A 15 -15.81 -22.40 1.62
CA GLU A 15 -15.24 -21.41 2.55
C GLU A 15 -13.83 -20.98 2.13
N LEU A 16 -12.99 -21.91 1.70
CA LEU A 16 -11.68 -21.58 1.14
C LEU A 16 -11.79 -20.69 -0.11
N THR A 17 -12.73 -21.00 -1.00
CA THR A 17 -12.99 -20.21 -2.21
C THR A 17 -13.45 -18.79 -1.88
N ASP A 18 -14.32 -18.64 -0.89
CA ASP A 18 -14.84 -17.35 -0.43
C ASP A 18 -13.75 -16.50 0.21
N LEU A 19 -12.85 -17.13 0.99
CA LEU A 19 -11.71 -16.43 1.58
C LEU A 19 -10.77 -15.87 0.50
N PHE A 20 -10.46 -16.65 -0.53
CA PHE A 20 -9.65 -16.18 -1.66
C PHE A 20 -10.35 -15.11 -2.51
N GLU A 21 -11.69 -15.18 -2.64
CA GLU A 21 -12.48 -14.12 -3.27
C GLU A 21 -12.38 -12.81 -2.49
N ARG A 22 -12.57 -12.86 -1.17
CA ARG A 22 -12.43 -11.69 -0.29
C ARG A 22 -11.02 -11.10 -0.35
N LEU A 23 -10.00 -11.95 -0.36
CA LEU A 23 -8.60 -11.54 -0.50
C LEU A 23 -8.40 -10.79 -1.83
N HIS A 24 -8.90 -11.34 -2.94
CA HIS A 24 -8.86 -10.69 -4.24
C HIS A 24 -9.57 -9.33 -4.24
N GLN A 25 -10.80 -9.25 -3.75
CA GLN A 25 -11.57 -8.00 -3.68
C GLN A 25 -10.88 -6.93 -2.84
N LEU A 26 -10.30 -7.32 -1.69
CA LEU A 26 -9.56 -6.41 -0.84
C LEU A 26 -8.31 -5.86 -1.55
N SER A 27 -7.54 -6.70 -2.24
CA SER A 27 -6.38 -6.22 -3.00
C SER A 27 -6.75 -5.26 -4.12
N ALA A 28 -7.86 -5.51 -4.83
CA ALA A 28 -8.35 -4.62 -5.88
C ALA A 28 -8.76 -3.27 -5.27
N ARG A 29 -9.39 -3.28 -4.10
CA ARG A 29 -9.73 -2.08 -3.35
C ARG A 29 -8.49 -1.32 -2.87
N GLN A 30 -7.44 -2.01 -2.43
CA GLN A 30 -6.16 -1.38 -2.08
C GLN A 30 -5.56 -0.64 -3.28
N VAL A 31 -5.54 -1.27 -4.47
CA VAL A 31 -5.07 -0.60 -5.70
C VAL A 31 -5.90 0.64 -6.02
N ALA A 32 -7.22 0.48 -6.07
CA ALA A 32 -8.13 1.59 -6.39
C ALA A 32 -7.98 2.75 -5.39
N TRP A 33 -7.81 2.44 -4.10
CA TRP A 33 -7.60 3.45 -3.07
C TRP A 33 -6.30 4.24 -3.28
N VAL A 34 -5.21 3.59 -3.66
CA VAL A 34 -3.95 4.27 -3.99
C VAL A 34 -4.10 5.13 -5.24
N GLU A 35 -4.81 4.65 -6.26
CA GLU A 35 -4.97 5.37 -7.52
C GLU A 35 -5.87 6.61 -7.39
N GLN A 36 -6.89 6.56 -6.53
CA GLN A 36 -7.96 7.57 -6.48
C GLN A 36 -7.87 8.51 -5.27
N HIS A 37 -7.24 8.05 -4.17
CA HIS A 37 -7.36 8.70 -2.87
C HIS A 37 -6.01 8.96 -2.18
N TYR A 38 -4.88 8.88 -2.89
CA TYR A 38 -3.56 9.09 -2.27
C TYR A 38 -3.32 10.50 -1.70
N GLU A 39 -4.12 11.47 -2.12
CA GLU A 39 -4.06 12.86 -1.64
C GLU A 39 -5.01 13.11 -0.46
N ASP A 40 -5.89 12.15 -0.12
CA ASP A 40 -6.87 12.30 0.95
C ASP A 40 -6.19 12.28 2.32
N GLU A 41 -6.64 13.14 3.24
CA GLU A 41 -6.05 13.27 4.60
C GLU A 41 -6.11 11.96 5.40
N ASN A 42 -7.10 11.12 5.13
CA ASN A 42 -7.32 9.83 5.79
C ASN A 42 -6.71 8.64 5.01
N PHE A 43 -5.97 8.89 3.92
CA PHE A 43 -5.42 7.85 3.06
C PHE A 43 -4.64 6.79 3.84
N LEU A 44 -3.69 7.23 4.69
CA LEU A 44 -2.80 6.35 5.45
C LEU A 44 -3.56 5.44 6.41
N GLU A 45 -4.55 5.98 7.12
CA GLU A 45 -5.35 5.22 8.07
C GLU A 45 -6.17 4.13 7.35
N ILE A 46 -6.87 4.51 6.27
CA ILE A 46 -7.69 3.56 5.50
C ILE A 46 -6.83 2.50 4.82
N PHE A 47 -5.67 2.89 4.26
CA PHE A 47 -4.74 1.95 3.63
C PHE A 47 -4.12 0.98 4.64
N GLN A 48 -3.79 1.46 5.85
CA GLN A 48 -3.30 0.62 6.94
C GLN A 48 -4.37 -0.35 7.41
N ASN A 49 -5.63 0.09 7.53
CA ASN A 49 -6.74 -0.78 7.89
C ASN A 49 -6.96 -1.90 6.87
N MET A 50 -6.92 -1.60 5.57
CA MET A 50 -6.98 -2.62 4.52
C MET A 50 -5.78 -3.58 4.56
N SER A 51 -4.58 -3.07 4.90
CA SER A 51 -3.38 -3.92 5.04
C SER A 51 -3.49 -4.87 6.23
N ASN A 52 -4.06 -4.42 7.35
CA ASN A 52 -4.34 -5.28 8.51
C ASN A 52 -5.39 -6.34 8.18
N GLU A 53 -6.47 -5.96 7.47
CA GLU A 53 -7.49 -6.88 7.00
C GLU A 53 -6.90 -7.95 6.06
N TRP A 54 -5.97 -7.54 5.18
CA TRP A 54 -5.26 -8.44 4.28
C TRP A 54 -4.49 -9.51 5.06
N SER A 55 -3.68 -9.10 6.05
CA SER A 55 -2.95 -10.04 6.89
C SER A 55 -3.89 -10.99 7.65
N SER A 56 -5.02 -10.49 8.14
CA SER A 56 -6.02 -11.32 8.83
C SER A 56 -6.67 -12.35 7.88
N LEU A 57 -6.96 -11.98 6.64
CA LEU A 57 -7.48 -12.90 5.62
C LEU A 57 -6.45 -13.96 5.23
N GLN A 58 -5.17 -13.59 5.09
CA GLN A 58 -4.10 -14.57 4.83
C GLN A 58 -3.99 -15.61 5.95
N SER A 59 -4.03 -15.18 7.21
CA SER A 59 -4.06 -16.12 8.35
C SER A 59 -5.31 -17.01 8.32
N SER A 60 -6.48 -16.44 8.02
CA SER A 60 -7.73 -17.20 7.92
C SER A 60 -7.70 -18.27 6.82
N ILE A 61 -7.10 -17.95 5.67
CA ILE A 61 -6.88 -18.90 4.56
C ILE A 61 -5.96 -20.03 5.03
N GLN A 62 -4.86 -19.70 5.69
CA GLN A 62 -3.91 -20.70 6.17
C GLN A 62 -4.56 -21.63 7.21
N ASP A 63 -5.30 -21.07 8.17
CA ASP A 63 -6.05 -21.85 9.16
C ASP A 63 -7.06 -22.78 8.51
N GLU A 64 -7.75 -22.32 7.47
CA GLU A 64 -8.74 -23.13 6.76
C GLU A 64 -8.09 -24.22 5.90
N ILE A 65 -6.93 -23.96 5.29
CA ILE A 65 -6.14 -25.01 4.61
C ILE A 65 -5.71 -26.09 5.60
N GLU A 66 -5.22 -25.73 6.78
CA GLU A 66 -4.83 -26.70 7.81
C GLU A 66 -6.02 -27.50 8.33
N ARG A 67 -7.21 -26.87 8.46
CA ARG A 67 -8.44 -27.61 8.75
C ARG A 67 -8.78 -28.58 7.63
N CYS A 68 -8.76 -28.15 6.37
CA CYS A 68 -9.04 -29.02 5.24
C CYS A 68 -8.12 -30.25 5.20
N ARG A 69 -6.83 -30.12 5.55
CA ARG A 69 -5.90 -31.26 5.68
C ARG A 69 -6.35 -32.32 6.68
N GLY A 70 -7.10 -31.94 7.71
CA GLY A 70 -7.67 -32.87 8.69
C GLY A 70 -8.90 -33.65 8.20
N PHE A 71 -9.53 -33.22 7.10
CA PHE A 71 -10.80 -33.77 6.61
C PHE A 71 -10.78 -34.25 5.15
N MET A 72 -9.81 -33.79 4.35
CA MET A 72 -9.68 -34.09 2.93
C MET A 72 -8.42 -34.92 2.67
N THR A 73 -8.46 -35.74 1.63
CA THR A 73 -7.25 -36.32 1.06
C THR A 73 -6.37 -35.24 0.44
N GLU A 74 -5.08 -35.52 0.27
CA GLU A 74 -4.14 -34.60 -0.35
C GLU A 74 -4.58 -34.18 -1.77
N GLN A 75 -5.17 -35.12 -2.52
CA GLN A 75 -5.69 -34.85 -3.87
C GLN A 75 -6.91 -33.91 -3.85
N GLU A 76 -7.90 -34.19 -3.00
CA GLU A 76 -9.09 -33.33 -2.84
C GLU A 76 -8.69 -31.90 -2.43
N LEU A 77 -7.75 -31.77 -1.49
CA LEU A 77 -7.23 -30.47 -1.08
C LEU A 77 -6.51 -29.77 -2.23
N ARG A 78 -5.68 -30.49 -2.99
CA ARG A 78 -4.96 -29.93 -4.14
C ARG A 78 -5.93 -29.41 -5.19
N GLU A 79 -7.02 -30.12 -5.47
CA GLU A 79 -8.06 -29.69 -6.40
C GLU A 79 -8.79 -28.44 -5.89
N ALA A 80 -9.14 -28.40 -4.60
CA ALA A 80 -9.77 -27.24 -3.97
C ALA A 80 -8.85 -26.01 -3.95
N VAL A 81 -7.55 -26.17 -3.73
CA VAL A 81 -6.58 -25.06 -3.79
C VAL A 81 -6.36 -24.64 -5.25
N ALA A 82 -6.26 -25.58 -6.19
CA ALA A 82 -6.03 -25.27 -7.60
C ALA A 82 -7.13 -24.37 -8.19
N SER A 83 -8.40 -24.56 -7.78
CA SER A 83 -9.51 -23.70 -8.24
C SER A 83 -9.39 -22.26 -7.74
N THR A 84 -8.70 -22.03 -6.63
CA THR A 84 -8.49 -20.69 -6.03
C THR A 84 -7.20 -20.01 -6.48
N ALA A 85 -6.27 -20.76 -7.08
CA ALA A 85 -4.97 -20.27 -7.53
C ALA A 85 -5.03 -19.03 -8.46
N PRO A 86 -5.98 -18.90 -9.41
CA PRO A 86 -6.10 -17.69 -10.22
C PRO A 86 -6.39 -16.44 -9.40
N LYS A 87 -7.30 -16.54 -8.41
CA LYS A 87 -7.65 -15.43 -7.51
C LYS A 87 -6.48 -15.06 -6.61
N ALA A 88 -5.78 -16.07 -6.07
CA ALA A 88 -4.57 -15.88 -5.28
C ALA A 88 -3.49 -15.10 -6.05
N LYS A 89 -3.26 -15.48 -7.32
CA LYS A 89 -2.32 -14.78 -8.20
C LYS A 89 -2.76 -13.34 -8.46
N GLN A 90 -4.01 -13.12 -8.85
CA GLN A 90 -4.52 -11.76 -9.08
C GLN A 90 -4.43 -10.88 -7.82
N ALA A 91 -4.69 -11.47 -6.65
CA ALA A 91 -4.58 -10.76 -5.39
C ALA A 91 -3.14 -10.34 -5.08
N HIS A 92 -2.18 -11.22 -5.35
CA HIS A 92 -0.76 -10.92 -5.24
C HIS A 92 -0.32 -9.81 -6.21
N ASP A 93 -0.67 -9.94 -7.49
CA ASP A 93 -0.34 -8.95 -8.53
C ASP A 93 -0.90 -7.55 -8.18
N ASN A 94 -2.11 -7.50 -7.61
CA ASN A 94 -2.73 -6.25 -7.13
C ASN A 94 -1.94 -5.64 -5.96
N VAL A 95 -1.52 -6.43 -4.98
CA VAL A 95 -0.73 -5.92 -3.84
C VAL A 95 0.63 -5.42 -4.32
N GLU A 96 1.30 -6.12 -5.23
CA GLU A 96 2.55 -5.65 -5.83
C GLU A 96 2.36 -4.32 -6.56
N ARG A 97 1.26 -4.18 -7.33
CA ARG A 97 0.88 -2.92 -7.97
C ARG A 97 0.63 -1.81 -6.96
N ALA A 98 -0.12 -2.07 -5.90
CA ALA A 98 -0.39 -1.08 -4.85
C ALA A 98 0.92 -0.60 -4.19
N ILE A 99 1.83 -1.52 -3.87
CA ILE A 99 3.16 -1.21 -3.34
C ILE A 99 3.97 -0.36 -4.32
N PHE A 100 3.95 -0.71 -5.60
CA PHE A 100 4.63 0.06 -6.64
C PHE A 100 4.11 1.49 -6.71
N LEU A 101 2.79 1.68 -6.75
CA LEU A 101 2.15 2.99 -6.80
C LEU A 101 2.48 3.84 -5.56
N VAL A 102 2.40 3.26 -4.36
CA VAL A 102 2.76 3.96 -3.11
C VAL A 102 4.23 4.41 -3.15
N LYS A 103 5.15 3.56 -3.60
CA LYS A 103 6.57 3.94 -3.76
C LYS A 103 6.75 5.09 -4.75
N GLN A 104 6.01 5.08 -5.86
CA GLN A 104 6.06 6.15 -6.85
C GLN A 104 5.57 7.48 -6.26
N ILE A 105 4.44 7.47 -5.54
CA ILE A 105 3.89 8.65 -4.85
C ILE A 105 4.91 9.19 -3.85
N MET A 106 5.46 8.34 -2.97
CA MET A 106 6.47 8.75 -2.00
C MET A 106 7.69 9.41 -2.66
N HIS A 107 8.16 8.87 -3.78
CA HIS A 107 9.26 9.45 -4.53
C HIS A 107 8.91 10.84 -5.08
N GLN A 108 7.73 10.99 -5.68
CA GLN A 108 7.24 12.27 -6.21
C GLN A 108 7.04 13.32 -5.12
N THR A 109 6.50 12.93 -3.96
CA THR A 109 6.37 13.83 -2.80
C THR A 109 7.75 14.26 -2.30
N GLY A 110 8.71 13.33 -2.20
CA GLY A 110 10.08 13.61 -1.79
C GLY A 110 10.81 14.58 -2.73
N THR A 111 10.68 14.40 -4.06
CA THR A 111 11.27 15.33 -5.03
C THR A 111 10.63 16.71 -4.95
N THR A 112 9.30 16.78 -4.81
CA THR A 112 8.56 18.04 -4.66
C THR A 112 8.99 18.81 -3.40
N LEU A 113 9.13 18.12 -2.27
CA LEU A 113 9.60 18.71 -1.01
C LEU A 113 11.02 19.26 -1.14
N ARG A 114 11.93 18.50 -1.77
CA ARG A 114 13.30 18.95 -2.01
C ARG A 114 13.33 20.19 -2.90
N THR A 115 12.62 20.20 -4.02
CA THR A 115 12.53 21.36 -4.91
C THR A 115 11.91 22.58 -4.20
N SER A 116 10.93 22.37 -3.32
CA SER A 116 10.36 23.44 -2.50
C SER A 116 11.38 24.02 -1.51
N GLN A 117 12.21 23.17 -0.88
CA GLN A 117 13.29 23.60 -0.01
C GLN A 117 14.38 24.38 -0.78
N GLU A 118 14.82 23.87 -1.92
CA GLU A 118 15.78 24.54 -2.80
C GLU A 118 15.27 25.91 -3.24
N ARG A 119 13.99 26.02 -3.64
CA ARG A 119 13.35 27.30 -3.96
C ARG A 119 13.32 28.26 -2.78
N LYS A 120 13.01 27.78 -1.56
CA LYS A 120 13.05 28.61 -0.35
C LYS A 120 14.46 29.08 -0.03
N GLN A 121 15.47 28.24 -0.21
CA GLN A 121 16.87 28.61 -0.01
C GLN A 121 17.32 29.65 -1.05
N ALA A 122 16.99 29.44 -2.32
CA ALA A 122 17.27 30.41 -3.39
C ALA A 122 16.56 31.75 -3.12
N ALA A 123 15.26 31.73 -2.80
CA ALA A 123 14.51 32.94 -2.47
C ALA A 123 15.08 33.69 -1.27
N LYS A 124 15.51 32.97 -0.22
CA LYS A 124 16.23 33.56 0.91
C LYS A 124 17.53 34.20 0.44
N ALA A 125 18.37 33.49 -0.32
CA ALA A 125 19.65 34.01 -0.82
C ALA A 125 19.48 35.28 -1.66
N TYR A 126 18.43 35.36 -2.49
CA TYR A 126 18.12 36.58 -3.26
C TYR A 126 17.52 37.71 -2.40
N GLN A 127 16.78 37.40 -1.32
CA GLN A 127 16.37 38.41 -0.34
C GLN A 127 17.55 38.95 0.48
N THR A 128 18.51 38.11 0.86
CA THR A 128 19.73 38.57 1.55
C THR A 128 20.74 39.22 0.63
N SER A 129 20.62 39.10 -0.70
CA SER A 129 21.52 39.76 -1.66
C SER A 129 21.05 41.17 -2.09
N GLY A 130 20.03 41.73 -1.44
CA GLY A 130 19.46 43.04 -1.77
C GLY A 130 19.75 44.11 -0.70
N TYR A 131 20.79 44.92 -0.96
CA TYR A 131 21.05 46.28 -0.46
C TYR A 131 21.30 46.51 1.05
N GLU A 132 22.56 46.40 1.47
CA GLU A 132 23.16 47.37 2.41
C GLU A 132 24.56 47.78 1.90
N ASP A 133 24.82 49.08 1.92
CA ASP A 133 26.08 49.81 1.67
C ASP A 133 26.59 50.01 0.23
N TYR A 134 25.88 50.84 -0.55
CA TYR A 134 26.56 51.82 -1.41
C TYR A 134 26.88 53.08 -0.57
N ALA A 135 27.98 53.05 0.18
CA ALA A 135 28.65 54.30 0.53
C ALA A 135 29.35 54.79 -0.75
N ALA A 136 28.91 55.92 -1.30
CA ALA A 136 29.61 56.59 -2.39
C ALA A 136 31.04 56.90 -1.93
N ILE A 137 32.02 56.14 -2.42
CA ILE A 137 33.43 56.48 -2.28
C ILE A 137 33.65 57.69 -3.18
N PHE A 138 33.55 58.89 -2.61
CA PHE A 138 34.07 60.09 -3.24
C PHE A 138 35.60 59.94 -3.33
N PHE A 139 36.12 59.77 -4.53
CA PHE A 139 37.53 60.00 -4.80
C PHE A 139 37.79 61.50 -4.70
N ASP A 140 38.38 61.95 -3.58
CA ASP A 140 38.95 63.29 -3.46
C ASP A 140 40.31 63.27 -4.20
N GLU A 141 40.30 63.64 -5.48
CA GLU A 141 41.51 63.98 -6.23
C GLU A 141 42.06 65.31 -5.67
N LYS A 142 43.06 65.23 -4.77
CA LYS A 142 43.88 66.38 -4.43
C LYS A 142 45.23 66.34 -5.16
N LYS A 143 45.44 67.43 -5.90
CA LYS A 143 46.64 67.91 -6.58
C LYS A 143 47.89 67.90 -5.73
#